data_AF-A0A0R0FXQ4-F1
#
_entry.id   AF-A0A0R0FXQ4-F1
#
_cell.length_a   1.000
_cell.length_b   1.000
_cell.length_c   1.000
_cell.angle_alpha   90.00
_cell.angle_beta   90.00
_cell.angle_gamma   90.00
#
_symmetry.space_group_name_H-M   'P 1'
#
loop_
_entity.id
_entity.type
_entity.pdbx_description
1 polymer ?
#
loop_
_entity_poly.entity_id
_entity_poly.type
_entity_poly.pdbx_seq_one_letter_code
_entity_poly.pdbx_strand_id
1 'polypeptide(L)'
;FHWDVPQALEDEYGGFLSPHIVDDFRNYAELCFKEFGNGVKHWITLNEPRSVSKNGYANGKFAPGQCSDWLKLNCTGGDSGTEPHLTWRYQLLAHATTAKLYKTKYQASQKGLIGITLNSDWYMPVSKEKSDRDAARRGLDFMFG
;
A
#
# COMPACT_ATOMS: atom_id res chain seq x y z
N PHE A 1 4.84 7.99 -1.45
CA PHE A 1 5.01 6.84 -2.35
C PHE A 1 3.78 6.71 -3.22
N HIS A 2 4.02 6.62 -4.52
CA HIS A 2 3.01 6.50 -5.55
C HIS A 2 3.37 5.39 -6.53
N TRP A 3 3.57 4.17 -5.99
CA TRP A 3 3.87 2.95 -6.72
C TRP A 3 5.27 2.90 -7.34
N ASP A 4 6.15 3.75 -6.84
CA ASP A 4 7.49 4.06 -7.33
C ASP A 4 8.58 3.41 -6.46
N VAL A 5 8.51 2.08 -6.29
CA VAL A 5 9.56 1.35 -5.55
C VAL A 5 10.87 1.47 -6.31
N PRO A 6 11.98 1.90 -5.67
CA PRO A 6 13.29 1.90 -6.32
C PRO A 6 13.66 0.49 -6.77
N GLN A 7 14.06 0.32 -8.04
CA GLN A 7 14.40 -0.99 -8.59
C GLN A 7 15.48 -1.72 -7.76
N ALA A 8 16.43 -0.98 -7.19
CA ALA A 8 17.46 -1.56 -6.33
C ALA A 8 16.90 -2.32 -5.12
N LEU A 9 15.79 -1.84 -4.53
CA LEU A 9 15.14 -2.51 -3.39
C LEU A 9 14.29 -3.70 -3.82
N GLU A 10 13.73 -3.64 -5.03
CA GLU A 10 13.06 -4.79 -5.65
C GLU A 10 14.07 -5.91 -5.94
N ASP A 11 15.24 -5.57 -6.49
CA ASP A 11 16.33 -6.51 -6.78
C ASP A 11 16.97 -7.10 -5.52
N GLU A 12 17.13 -6.29 -4.46
CA GLU A 12 17.80 -6.71 -3.23
C GLU A 12 16.94 -7.66 -2.38
N TYR A 13 15.64 -7.38 -2.24
CA TYR A 13 14.77 -8.16 -1.35
C TYR A 13 13.30 -8.25 -1.77
N GLY A 14 12.95 -7.88 -3.00
CA GLY A 14 11.57 -7.95 -3.51
C GLY A 14 10.66 -6.82 -3.00
N GLY A 15 11.25 -5.66 -2.66
CA GLY A 15 10.50 -4.46 -2.32
C GLY A 15 9.47 -4.69 -1.22
N PHE A 16 8.20 -4.47 -1.53
CA PHE A 16 7.10 -4.62 -0.56
C PHE A 16 6.79 -6.07 -0.16
N LEU A 17 7.50 -7.08 -0.65
CA LEU A 17 7.41 -8.46 -0.15
C LEU A 17 8.27 -8.72 1.09
N SER A 18 9.14 -7.78 1.46
CA SER A 18 10.10 -7.94 2.56
C SER A 18 9.84 -6.97 3.71
N PRO A 19 10.11 -7.37 4.97
CA PRO A 19 10.06 -6.44 6.10
C PRO A 19 11.08 -5.30 6.01
N HIS A 20 12.17 -5.47 5.24
CA HIS A 20 13.23 -4.46 5.10
C HIS A 20 12.72 -3.13 4.53
N ILE A 21 11.71 -3.17 3.66
CA ILE A 21 11.10 -1.99 3.03
C ILE A 21 10.56 -0.98 4.06
N VAL A 22 10.19 -1.44 5.26
CA VAL A 22 9.58 -0.59 6.29
C VAL A 22 10.58 0.46 6.77
N ASP A 23 11.82 0.06 7.02
CA ASP A 23 12.87 0.97 7.50
C ASP A 23 13.42 1.84 6.37
N ASP A 24 13.56 1.28 5.16
CA ASP A 24 13.98 2.06 3.99
C ASP A 24 12.95 3.14 3.64
N PHE A 25 11.66 2.80 3.65
CA PHE A 25 10.58 3.77 3.45
C PHE A 25 10.56 4.84 4.54
N ARG A 26 10.77 4.45 5.81
CA ARG A 26 10.89 5.40 6.93
C ARG A 26 12.05 6.37 6.71
N ASN A 27 13.21 5.88 6.30
CA ASN A 27 14.40 6.70 6.08
C ASN A 27 14.19 7.68 4.90
N TYR A 28 13.58 7.21 3.81
CA TYR A 28 13.15 8.06 2.69
C TYR A 28 12.19 9.17 3.15
N ALA A 29 11.15 8.82 3.90
CA ALA A 29 10.18 9.79 4.39
C ALA A 29 10.82 10.80 5.36
N GLU A 30 11.75 10.36 6.22
CA GLU A 30 12.48 11.25 7.11
C GLU A 30 13.29 12.29 6.35
N LEU A 31 13.93 11.90 5.24
CA LEU A 31 14.62 12.83 4.35
C LEU A 31 13.63 13.87 3.81
N CYS A 32 12.48 13.46 3.29
CA CYS A 32 11.46 14.39 2.81
C CYS A 32 10.98 15.35 3.90
N PHE A 33 10.78 14.88 5.13
CA PHE A 33 10.37 15.73 6.24
C PHE A 33 11.44 16.76 6.60
N LYS A 34 12.72 16.37 6.58
CA LYS A 34 13.85 17.28 6.85
C LYS A 34 13.95 18.37 5.78
N GLU A 35 13.93 17.98 4.52
CA GLU A 35 14.19 18.91 3.41
C GLU A 35 12.98 19.80 3.08
N PHE A 36 11.77 19.26 3.12
CA PHE A 36 10.59 19.96 2.61
C PHE A 36 9.55 20.33 3.67
N GLY A 37 9.67 19.81 4.90
CA GLY A 37 8.66 20.00 5.94
C GLY A 37 8.49 21.43 6.46
N ASN A 38 9.41 22.33 6.13
CA ASN A 38 9.19 23.76 6.37
C ASN A 38 8.08 24.33 5.47
N GLY A 39 8.00 23.90 4.21
CA GLY A 39 6.97 24.34 3.25
C GLY A 39 5.76 23.41 3.17
N VAL A 40 5.97 22.10 3.22
CA VAL A 40 4.91 21.10 3.05
C VAL A 40 4.22 20.82 4.39
N LYS A 41 2.90 21.09 4.45
CA LYS A 41 2.06 20.93 5.66
C LYS A 41 1.05 19.78 5.58
N HIS A 42 0.92 19.13 4.43
CA HIS A 42 0.01 18.01 4.24
C HIS A 42 0.79 16.87 3.59
N TRP A 43 0.93 15.77 4.31
CA TRP A 43 1.69 14.61 3.89
C TRP A 43 0.76 13.43 3.64
N ILE A 44 1.01 12.74 2.53
CA ILE A 44 0.40 11.46 2.20
C ILE A 44 1.53 10.44 2.10
N THR A 45 1.43 9.40 2.91
CA THR A 45 2.43 8.32 2.97
C THR A 45 2.35 7.43 1.73
N LEU A 46 1.21 6.77 1.55
CA LEU A 46 0.93 5.83 0.48
C LEU A 46 -0.29 6.28 -0.32
N ASN A 47 -0.22 6.07 -1.64
CA ASN A 47 -1.36 6.16 -2.53
C ASN A 47 -1.88 4.76 -2.89
N GLU A 48 -3.16 4.49 -2.61
CA GLU A 48 -3.87 3.27 -3.04
C GLU A 48 -3.10 1.95 -2.77
N PRO A 49 -2.79 1.62 -1.52
CA PRO A 49 -2.02 0.41 -1.19
C PRO A 49 -2.68 -0.88 -1.71
N ARG A 50 -4.02 -0.88 -1.82
CA ARG A 50 -4.77 -2.00 -2.38
C ARG A 50 -4.45 -2.19 -3.86
N SER A 51 -4.35 -1.11 -4.63
CA SER A 51 -4.01 -1.17 -6.06
C SER A 51 -2.64 -1.79 -6.27
N VAL A 52 -1.65 -1.46 -5.42
CA VAL A 52 -0.32 -2.10 -5.44
C VAL A 52 -0.43 -3.59 -5.15
N SER A 53 -1.05 -3.98 -4.03
CA SER A 53 -1.15 -5.39 -3.62
C SER A 53 -1.94 -6.24 -4.63
N LYS A 54 -3.06 -5.74 -5.15
CA LYS A 54 -3.88 -6.47 -6.12
C LYS A 54 -3.22 -6.51 -7.50
N ASN A 55 -2.86 -5.35 -8.05
CA ASN A 55 -2.46 -5.29 -9.45
C ASN A 55 -0.97 -5.62 -9.64
N GLY A 56 -0.14 -5.44 -8.61
CA GLY A 56 1.27 -5.84 -8.64
C GLY A 56 1.50 -7.33 -8.35
N TYR A 57 0.64 -7.96 -7.52
CA TYR A 57 0.92 -9.30 -6.95
C TYR A 57 -0.25 -10.30 -7.03
N ALA A 58 -1.47 -9.90 -7.42
CA ALA A 58 -2.61 -10.82 -7.59
C ALA A 58 -2.96 -11.08 -9.06
N ASN A 59 -2.82 -10.08 -9.93
CA ASN A 59 -3.12 -10.20 -11.35
C ASN A 59 -1.99 -9.73 -12.28
N GLY A 60 -0.84 -9.32 -11.71
CA GLY A 60 0.37 -8.95 -12.43
C GLY A 60 0.22 -7.83 -13.47
N LYS A 61 -0.83 -7.00 -13.41
CA LYS A 61 -1.05 -5.91 -14.38
C LYS A 61 -0.12 -4.72 -14.18
N PHE A 62 0.34 -4.49 -12.95
CA PHE A 62 1.27 -3.41 -12.59
C PHE A 62 2.62 -4.00 -12.19
N ALA A 63 3.69 -3.20 -12.22
CA ALA A 63 4.98 -3.62 -11.70
C ALA A 63 4.87 -4.13 -10.24
N PRO A 64 5.58 -5.20 -9.86
CA PRO A 64 6.57 -5.97 -10.64
C PRO A 64 5.97 -7.04 -11.59
N GLY A 65 4.65 -7.13 -11.67
CA GLY A 65 3.95 -8.01 -12.61
C GLY A 65 3.79 -9.45 -12.12
N GLN A 66 3.70 -9.65 -10.80
CA GLN A 66 3.62 -10.96 -10.18
C GLN A 66 2.17 -11.48 -10.05
N CYS A 67 1.98 -12.76 -10.35
CA CYS A 67 0.78 -13.53 -10.08
C CYS A 67 1.05 -15.03 -10.24
N SER A 68 0.16 -15.87 -9.70
CA SER A 68 0.30 -17.32 -9.82
C SER A 68 0.20 -17.81 -11.27
N ASP A 69 1.09 -18.73 -11.64
CA ASP A 69 1.16 -19.31 -13.00
C ASP A 69 -0.16 -19.92 -13.49
N TRP A 70 -0.95 -20.53 -12.59
CA TRP A 70 -2.21 -21.19 -12.93
C TRP A 70 -3.29 -20.22 -13.45
N LEU A 71 -3.13 -18.92 -13.24
CA LEU A 71 -4.02 -17.88 -13.79
C LEU A 71 -3.81 -17.65 -15.29
N LYS A 72 -2.68 -18.09 -15.87
CA LYS A 72 -2.34 -17.92 -17.30
C LYS A 72 -2.37 -16.44 -17.77
N LEU A 73 -1.93 -15.53 -16.92
CA LEU A 73 -1.89 -14.08 -17.20
C LEU A 73 -0.53 -13.57 -17.68
N ASN A 74 0.44 -14.46 -17.97
CA ASN A 74 1.79 -14.13 -18.40
C ASN A 74 2.54 -13.19 -17.43
N CYS A 75 2.43 -13.50 -16.13
CA CYS A 75 3.11 -12.80 -15.04
C CYS A 75 4.58 -13.20 -14.94
N THR A 76 5.35 -12.46 -14.14
CA THR A 76 6.79 -12.66 -13.91
C THR A 76 7.10 -13.71 -12.83
N GLY A 77 6.08 -14.42 -12.35
CA GLY A 77 6.12 -15.38 -11.23
C GLY A 77 5.24 -14.94 -10.06
N GLY A 78 5.38 -15.61 -8.91
CA GLY A 78 4.75 -15.22 -7.65
C GLY A 78 3.55 -16.07 -7.23
N ASP A 79 2.84 -15.60 -6.19
CA ASP A 79 1.70 -16.29 -5.57
C ASP A 79 0.57 -15.32 -5.19
N SER A 80 -0.49 -15.32 -5.99
CA SER A 80 -1.69 -14.49 -5.82
C SER A 80 -2.51 -14.82 -4.58
N GLY A 81 -2.29 -15.98 -3.95
CA GLY A 81 -2.89 -16.35 -2.66
C GLY A 81 -2.14 -15.82 -1.44
N THR A 82 -0.89 -15.37 -1.60
CA THR A 82 0.01 -15.04 -0.48
C THR A 82 0.58 -13.62 -0.57
N GLU A 83 1.16 -13.26 -1.72
CA GLU A 83 1.91 -12.03 -1.93
C GLU A 83 1.09 -10.74 -1.79
N PRO A 84 -0.18 -10.67 -2.23
CA PRO A 84 -1.03 -9.50 -1.96
C PRO A 84 -1.19 -9.21 -0.46
N HIS A 85 -1.23 -10.25 0.39
CA HIS A 85 -1.35 -10.09 1.83
C HIS A 85 -0.03 -9.65 2.47
N LEU A 86 1.11 -10.17 2.00
CA LEU A 86 2.43 -9.74 2.44
C LEU A 86 2.68 -8.26 2.10
N THR A 87 2.42 -7.88 0.85
CA THR A 87 2.59 -6.49 0.40
C THR A 87 1.67 -5.54 1.14
N TRP A 88 0.42 -5.92 1.39
CA TRP A 88 -0.49 -5.12 2.20
C TRP A 88 0.04 -4.92 3.62
N ARG A 89 0.52 -5.99 4.26
CA ARG A 89 1.09 -5.95 5.61
C ARG A 89 2.28 -4.99 5.69
N TYR A 90 3.26 -5.10 4.78
CA TYR A 90 4.45 -4.27 4.85
C TYR A 90 4.18 -2.81 4.45
N GLN A 91 3.23 -2.56 3.54
CA GLN A 91 2.72 -1.21 3.29
C GLN A 91 2.12 -0.58 4.56
N LEU A 92 1.24 -1.29 5.28
CA LEU A 92 0.65 -0.77 6.52
C LEU A 92 1.70 -0.53 7.61
N LEU A 93 2.70 -1.40 7.75
CA LEU A 93 3.80 -1.22 8.70
C LEU A 93 4.68 -0.02 8.32
N ALA A 94 4.96 0.19 7.03
CA ALA A 94 5.68 1.35 6.52
C ALA A 94 4.91 2.65 6.80
N HIS A 95 3.59 2.67 6.55
CA HIS A 95 2.72 3.79 6.91
C HIS A 95 2.78 4.09 8.42
N ALA A 96 2.55 3.08 9.26
CA ALA A 96 2.49 3.26 10.71
C ALA A 96 3.81 3.77 11.28
N THR A 97 4.93 3.21 10.83
CA THR A 97 6.28 3.60 11.24
C THR A 97 6.59 5.04 10.85
N THR A 98 6.31 5.42 9.61
CA THR A 98 6.52 6.78 9.10
C THR A 98 5.60 7.81 9.77
N ALA A 99 4.32 7.48 9.96
CA ALA A 99 3.37 8.37 10.63
C ALA A 99 3.75 8.58 12.10
N LYS A 100 4.22 7.53 12.79
CA LYS A 100 4.75 7.64 14.15
C LYS A 100 5.99 8.54 14.20
N LEU A 101 6.93 8.38 13.27
CA LEU A 101 8.11 9.25 13.18
C LEU A 101 7.71 10.73 12.99
N TYR A 102 6.81 11.02 12.06
CA TYR A 102 6.36 12.39 11.81
C TYR A 102 5.73 13.01 13.06
N LYS A 103 4.77 12.31 13.68
CA LYS A 103 4.06 12.78 14.88
C LYS A 103 4.99 13.02 16.06
N THR A 104 6.01 12.19 16.24
CA THR A 104 6.91 12.26 17.41
C THR A 104 8.07 13.23 17.24
N LYS A 105 8.58 13.42 16.02
CA LYS A 105 9.79 14.21 15.78
C LYS A 105 9.57 15.52 15.02
N TYR A 106 8.57 15.58 14.14
CA TYR A 106 8.41 16.68 13.17
C TYR A 106 7.13 17.50 13.35
N GLN A 107 6.04 16.88 13.81
CA GLN A 107 4.72 17.52 13.79
C GLN A 107 4.66 18.76 14.69
N ALA A 108 5.30 18.74 15.85
CA ALA A 108 5.29 19.88 16.77
C ALA A 108 5.98 21.14 16.18
N SER A 109 7.10 20.96 15.48
CA SER A 109 7.87 22.06 14.89
C SER A 109 7.31 22.49 13.52
N GLN A 110 6.90 21.52 12.70
CA GLN A 110 6.44 21.78 11.34
C GLN A 110 4.96 22.12 11.25
N LYS A 111 4.15 21.74 12.25
CA LYS A 111 2.71 22.00 12.36
C LYS A 111 1.89 21.51 11.16
N GLY A 112 2.31 20.40 10.55
CA GLY A 112 1.57 19.76 9.45
C GLY A 112 0.73 18.57 9.89
N LEU A 113 0.03 18.00 8.91
CA LEU A 113 -0.80 16.81 9.02
C LEU A 113 -0.22 15.69 8.15
N ILE A 114 -0.44 14.44 8.57
CA ILE A 114 -0.01 13.25 7.84
C ILE A 114 -1.15 12.24 7.77
N GLY A 115 -1.34 11.64 6.59
CA GLY A 115 -2.36 10.65 6.32
C GLY A 115 -1.95 9.62 5.28
N ILE A 116 -2.96 8.94 4.74
CA ILE A 116 -2.86 7.90 3.72
C ILE A 116 -4.05 8.06 2.76
N THR A 117 -3.82 7.77 1.48
CA THR A 117 -4.88 7.77 0.46
C THR A 117 -5.28 6.34 0.14
N LEU A 118 -6.57 6.04 0.33
CA LEU A 118 -7.16 4.72 0.07
C LEU A 118 -8.15 4.81 -1.10
N ASN A 119 -8.20 3.77 -1.92
CA ASN A 119 -9.22 3.61 -2.97
C ASN A 119 -10.30 2.60 -2.55
N SER A 120 -11.55 2.92 -2.87
CA SER A 120 -12.68 2.00 -2.70
C SER A 120 -13.72 2.23 -3.78
N ASP A 121 -14.32 1.14 -4.24
CA ASP A 121 -15.57 1.18 -4.99
C ASP A 121 -16.74 1.23 -4.01
N TRP A 122 -17.89 1.72 -4.47
CA TRP A 122 -19.16 1.57 -3.77
C TRP A 122 -19.83 0.27 -4.20
N TYR A 123 -20.07 -0.64 -3.25
CA TYR A 123 -20.71 -1.92 -3.50
C TYR A 123 -22.20 -1.85 -3.19
N MET A 124 -23.03 -1.96 -4.23
CA MET A 124 -24.48 -2.07 -4.13
C MET A 124 -24.89 -3.55 -4.03
N PRO A 125 -25.71 -3.95 -3.04
CA PRO A 125 -26.34 -5.27 -3.05
C PRO A 125 -27.17 -5.46 -4.33
N VAL A 126 -27.07 -6.64 -4.96
CA VAL A 126 -27.81 -6.95 -6.20
C VAL A 126 -29.32 -7.02 -5.96
N SER A 127 -29.73 -7.49 -4.80
CA SER A 127 -31.13 -7.55 -4.36
C SER A 127 -31.28 -7.19 -2.87
N LYS A 128 -32.51 -7.28 -2.36
CA LYS A 128 -32.82 -7.08 -0.93
C LYS A 128 -32.48 -8.30 -0.06
N GLU A 129 -32.10 -9.42 -0.68
CA GLU A 129 -31.73 -10.64 0.03
C GLU A 129 -30.58 -10.40 1.02
N LYS A 130 -30.61 -11.12 2.14
CA LYS A 130 -29.54 -11.01 3.15
C LYS A 130 -28.17 -11.39 2.55
N SER A 131 -28.12 -12.44 1.74
CA SER A 131 -26.89 -12.90 1.08
C SER A 131 -26.21 -11.81 0.25
N ASP A 132 -26.99 -10.98 -0.44
CA ASP A 132 -26.47 -9.94 -1.33
C ASP A 132 -25.98 -8.73 -0.55
N ARG A 133 -26.66 -8.39 0.54
CA ARG A 133 -26.19 -7.35 1.48
C ARG A 133 -24.89 -7.78 2.16
N ASP A 134 -24.81 -9.03 2.58
CA ASP A 134 -23.59 -9.60 3.16
C ASP A 134 -22.46 -9.65 2.12
N ALA A 135 -22.77 -9.93 0.84
CA ALA A 135 -21.80 -9.90 -0.25
C ALA A 135 -21.27 -8.50 -0.54
N ALA A 136 -22.13 -7.48 -0.59
CA ALA A 136 -21.71 -6.09 -0.74
C ALA A 136 -20.81 -5.64 0.43
N ARG A 137 -21.15 -6.06 1.66
CA ARG A 137 -20.31 -5.79 2.83
C ARG A 137 -18.93 -6.44 2.72
N ARG A 138 -18.85 -7.71 2.30
CA ARG A 138 -17.57 -8.38 2.04
C ARG A 138 -16.76 -7.67 0.96
N GLY A 139 -17.40 -7.20 -0.11
CA GLY A 139 -16.73 -6.42 -1.15
C GLY A 139 -16.07 -5.16 -0.58
N LEU A 140 -16.79 -4.43 0.26
CA LEU A 140 -16.26 -3.26 0.96
C LEU A 140 -15.15 -3.62 1.95
N ASP A 141 -15.32 -4.67 2.75
CA ASP A 141 -14.31 -5.11 3.73
C ASP A 141 -12.99 -5.52 3.03
N PHE A 142 -13.04 -6.19 1.87
CA PHE A 142 -11.83 -6.62 1.14
C PHE A 142 -11.19 -5.54 0.26
N MET A 143 -11.83 -4.38 0.11
CA MET A 143 -11.27 -3.26 -0.66
C MET A 143 -10.89 -2.07 0.22
N PHE A 144 -11.69 -1.76 1.24
CA PHE A 144 -11.53 -0.59 2.11
C PHE A 144 -11.21 -0.94 3.57
N GLY A 145 -11.74 -2.06 4.08
CA GLY A 145 -11.61 -2.46 5.49
C GLY A 145 -10.20 -2.83 5.89
#